data_AF-A0A961J040-F1
#
_entry.id   AF-A0A961J040-F1
#
_cell.length_a   1.000
_cell.length_b   1.000
_cell.length_c   1.000
_cell.angle_alpha   90.00
_cell.angle_beta   90.00
_cell.angle_gamma   90.00
#
_symmetry.space_group_name_H-M   'P 1'
#
loop_
_entity.id
_entity.type
_entity.pdbx_description
1 polymer ?
#
loop_
_entity_poly.entity_id
_entity_poly.type
_entity_poly.pdbx_seq_one_letter_code
_entity_poly.pdbx_strand_id
1 'polypeptide(L)'
;MSKQYRPKLHFTPAKGWMNDPNGLIRHGGLWHLFFQHDPDSINHGPMHWGHATSRDLVDWEERPVALYPDALGTCFSGSAIASPQGVKLFYTAHSLTPQGRDFQVQCIAHADQRLTQFAPDPGNPVLGNPGREVFRDPKVIWHEGTARWIMMVTEGQSIAFYGSSDLHRWDYLSSFGVGHGQHGKGVWECPDLLEL
;
A
#
# COMPACT_ATOMS: atom_id res chain seq x y z
N MET A 1 -7.21 -25.83 0.75
CA MET A 1 -5.98 -26.13 1.52
C MET A 1 -6.29 -27.17 2.59
N SER A 2 -5.44 -28.18 2.80
CA SER A 2 -5.64 -29.11 3.92
C SER A 2 -5.43 -28.35 5.24
N LYS A 3 -6.25 -28.63 6.26
CA LYS A 3 -6.17 -27.96 7.58
C LYS A 3 -4.82 -28.13 8.29
N GLN A 4 -3.95 -29.02 7.80
CA GLN A 4 -2.70 -29.41 8.43
C GLN A 4 -1.69 -28.26 8.57
N TYR A 5 -1.60 -27.37 7.57
CA TYR A 5 -0.62 -26.28 7.56
C TYR A 5 -1.22 -24.90 7.80
N ARG A 6 -2.54 -24.80 8.06
CA ARG A 6 -3.17 -23.50 8.34
C ARG A 6 -2.81 -23.06 9.76
N PRO A 7 -2.10 -21.94 9.95
CA PRO A 7 -1.78 -21.43 11.28
C PRO A 7 -3.05 -21.15 12.09
N LYS A 8 -2.98 -21.35 13.41
CA LYS A 8 -4.09 -21.05 14.33
C LYS A 8 -4.04 -19.63 14.92
N LEU A 9 -2.85 -19.03 14.98
CA LEU A 9 -2.60 -17.74 15.63
C LEU A 9 -2.12 -16.65 14.67
N HIS A 10 -1.84 -17.01 13.41
CA HIS A 10 -1.40 -16.06 12.40
C HIS A 10 -2.51 -15.90 11.36
N PHE A 11 -2.73 -14.67 10.92
CA PHE A 11 -3.70 -14.40 9.87
C PHE A 11 -3.30 -15.11 8.57
N THR A 12 -4.29 -15.72 7.91
CA THR A 12 -4.21 -16.20 6.53
C THR A 12 -5.60 -15.99 5.92
N PRO A 13 -5.72 -15.56 4.65
CA PRO A 13 -7.03 -15.43 4.01
C PRO A 13 -7.72 -16.79 3.93
N ALA A 14 -9.04 -16.78 3.79
CA ALA A 14 -9.86 -17.99 3.69
C ALA A 14 -9.42 -18.86 2.50
N LYS A 15 -9.04 -18.20 1.40
CA LYS A 15 -8.55 -18.80 0.15
C LYS A 15 -7.56 -17.84 -0.53
N GLY A 16 -7.00 -18.26 -1.66
CA GLY A 16 -6.18 -17.38 -2.52
C GLY A 16 -4.71 -17.26 -2.09
N TRP A 17 -4.01 -16.35 -2.75
CA TRP A 17 -2.62 -15.97 -2.49
C TRP A 17 -2.56 -14.69 -1.66
N MET A 18 -1.62 -14.59 -0.74
CA MET A 18 -1.31 -13.33 -0.05
C MET A 18 0.18 -13.08 0.01
N ASN A 19 0.58 -11.80 0.02
CA ASN A 19 1.92 -11.38 0.42
C ASN A 19 1.83 -10.20 1.41
N ASP A 20 2.30 -9.02 1.03
CA ASP A 20 2.63 -7.94 1.94
C ASP A 20 1.41 -7.45 2.72
N PRO A 21 1.57 -7.09 4.01
CA PRO A 21 0.56 -6.32 4.73
C PRO A 21 0.50 -4.91 4.16
N ASN A 22 -0.70 -4.36 4.07
CA ASN A 22 -0.97 -3.02 3.55
C ASN A 22 -1.90 -2.26 4.49
N GLY A 23 -1.90 -0.94 4.36
CA GLY A 23 -2.93 -0.08 4.95
C GLY A 23 -3.14 -0.23 6.46
N LEU A 24 -2.11 -0.66 7.21
CA LEU A 24 -2.24 -0.96 8.64
C LEU A 24 -2.68 0.29 9.41
N ILE A 25 -3.88 0.24 9.99
CA ILE A 25 -4.44 1.40 10.69
C ILE A 25 -5.41 0.96 11.80
N ARG A 26 -5.43 1.72 12.90
CA ARG A 26 -6.48 1.60 13.91
C ARG A 26 -7.53 2.69 13.67
N HIS A 27 -8.77 2.30 13.40
CA HIS A 27 -9.87 3.21 13.13
C HIS A 27 -11.19 2.67 13.71
N GLY A 28 -12.06 3.53 14.23
CA GLY A 28 -13.35 3.10 14.79
C GLY A 28 -13.26 2.05 15.91
N GLY A 29 -12.13 2.01 16.64
CA GLY A 29 -11.88 1.00 17.68
C GLY A 29 -11.45 -0.38 17.17
N LEU A 30 -11.19 -0.53 15.86
CA LEU A 30 -10.71 -1.75 15.23
C LEU A 30 -9.31 -1.55 14.66
N TRP A 31 -8.51 -2.61 14.66
CA TRP A 31 -7.33 -2.75 13.83
C TRP A 31 -7.75 -3.25 12.45
N HIS A 32 -7.28 -2.58 11.40
CA HIS A 32 -7.49 -2.97 10.02
C HIS A 32 -6.17 -3.48 9.44
N LEU A 33 -6.22 -4.69 8.90
CA LEU A 33 -5.17 -5.33 8.13
C LEU A 33 -5.65 -5.41 6.69
N PHE A 34 -5.04 -4.64 5.80
CA PHE A 34 -5.14 -4.89 4.37
C PHE A 34 -3.94 -5.74 3.95
N PHE A 35 -4.03 -6.41 2.82
CA PHE A 35 -2.95 -7.25 2.33
C PHE A 35 -3.05 -7.46 0.82
N GLN A 36 -1.90 -7.55 0.16
CA GLN A 36 -1.83 -7.96 -1.24
C GLN A 36 -2.49 -9.33 -1.40
N HIS A 37 -3.40 -9.44 -2.35
CA HIS A 37 -4.26 -10.62 -2.47
C HIS A 37 -4.58 -10.98 -3.93
N ASP A 38 -4.47 -12.27 -4.27
CA ASP A 38 -5.19 -12.84 -5.42
C ASP A 38 -6.28 -13.78 -4.87
N PRO A 39 -7.58 -13.41 -4.97
CA PRO A 39 -8.68 -14.20 -4.40
C PRO A 39 -8.99 -15.48 -5.17
N ASP A 40 -8.48 -15.62 -6.39
CA ASP A 40 -8.88 -16.67 -7.33
C ASP A 40 -7.72 -17.60 -7.73
N SER A 41 -6.50 -17.30 -7.28
CA SER A 41 -5.30 -18.11 -7.50
C SER A 41 -4.54 -18.40 -6.21
N ILE A 42 -3.78 -19.49 -6.18
CA ILE A 42 -2.78 -19.78 -5.13
C ILE A 42 -1.36 -19.39 -5.55
N ASN A 43 -1.23 -18.64 -6.64
CA ASN A 43 0.02 -18.08 -7.13
C ASN A 43 -0.11 -16.56 -7.20
N HIS A 44 1.02 -15.86 -7.28
CA HIS A 44 1.02 -14.43 -7.59
C HIS A 44 0.30 -14.17 -8.93
N GLY A 45 -0.67 -13.26 -8.92
CA GLY A 45 -1.50 -12.91 -10.08
C GLY A 45 -1.95 -11.45 -10.03
N PRO A 46 -3.10 -11.09 -10.61
CA PRO A 46 -3.60 -9.72 -10.55
C PRO A 46 -3.94 -9.33 -9.11
N MET A 47 -3.09 -8.47 -8.54
CA MET A 47 -3.18 -8.12 -7.13
C MET A 47 -4.37 -7.21 -6.82
N HIS A 48 -5.02 -7.54 -5.71
CA HIS A 48 -6.07 -6.81 -5.02
C HIS A 48 -5.55 -6.43 -3.63
N TRP A 49 -6.29 -5.58 -2.91
CA TRP A 49 -6.15 -5.52 -1.45
C TRP A 49 -7.26 -6.30 -0.77
N GLY A 50 -6.91 -7.43 -0.17
CA GLY A 50 -7.76 -8.09 0.82
C GLY A 50 -7.88 -7.25 2.09
N HIS A 51 -8.85 -7.59 2.96
CA HIS A 51 -9.11 -6.84 4.18
C HIS A 51 -9.54 -7.77 5.32
N ALA A 52 -9.01 -7.52 6.51
CA ALA A 52 -9.44 -8.14 7.75
C ALA A 52 -9.45 -7.11 8.89
N THR A 53 -10.27 -7.37 9.90
CA THR A 53 -10.37 -6.52 11.10
C THR A 53 -10.19 -7.33 12.37
N SER A 54 -9.60 -6.71 13.39
CA SER A 54 -9.46 -7.31 14.73
C SER A 54 -9.64 -6.25 15.83
N ARG A 55 -10.03 -6.68 17.02
CA ARG A 55 -10.03 -5.82 18.23
C ARG A 55 -8.72 -5.91 19.02
N ASP A 56 -7.95 -6.98 18.82
CA ASP A 56 -6.83 -7.37 19.68
C ASP A 56 -5.57 -7.81 18.92
N LEU A 57 -5.57 -7.71 17.57
CA LEU A 57 -4.50 -8.16 16.66
C LEU A 57 -4.31 -9.68 16.60
N VAL A 58 -5.19 -10.47 17.21
CA VAL A 58 -5.11 -11.94 17.26
C VAL A 58 -6.34 -12.57 16.60
N ASP A 59 -7.53 -12.18 17.04
CA ASP A 59 -8.78 -12.68 16.49
C ASP A 59 -9.20 -11.82 15.30
N TRP A 60 -8.94 -12.34 14.10
CA TRP A 60 -9.18 -11.66 12.84
C TRP A 60 -10.47 -12.12 12.17
N GLU A 61 -11.31 -11.16 11.79
CA GLU A 61 -12.48 -11.37 10.94
C GLU A 61 -12.16 -10.85 9.53
N GLU A 62 -12.11 -11.76 8.56
CA GLU A 62 -11.90 -11.42 7.16
C GLU A 62 -13.12 -10.69 6.59
N ARG A 63 -12.86 -9.64 5.81
CA ARG A 63 -13.84 -8.75 5.19
C ARG A 63 -13.82 -8.94 3.67
N PRO A 64 -14.82 -8.41 2.95
CA PRO A 64 -14.75 -8.33 1.49
C PRO A 64 -13.45 -7.65 1.03
N VAL A 65 -12.98 -8.01 -0.15
CA VAL A 65 -11.83 -7.36 -0.80
C VAL A 65 -12.09 -5.85 -0.88
N ALA A 66 -11.07 -5.06 -0.51
CA ALA A 66 -11.16 -3.61 -0.41
C ALA A 66 -10.87 -2.92 -1.74
N LEU A 67 -9.76 -3.28 -2.41
CA LEU A 67 -9.36 -2.69 -3.69
C LEU A 67 -9.29 -3.76 -4.78
N TYR A 68 -9.81 -3.39 -5.95
CA TYR A 68 -9.80 -4.23 -7.15
C TYR A 68 -8.97 -3.55 -8.24
N PRO A 69 -8.28 -4.33 -9.11
CA PRO A 69 -7.65 -3.79 -10.30
C PRO A 69 -8.60 -2.92 -11.13
N ASP A 70 -8.07 -1.85 -11.69
CA ASP A 70 -8.81 -0.93 -12.55
C ASP A 70 -8.05 -0.65 -13.86
N ALA A 71 -8.42 0.42 -14.56
CA ALA A 71 -7.78 0.81 -15.83
C ALA A 71 -6.31 1.24 -15.66
N LEU A 72 -5.86 1.63 -14.47
CA LEU A 72 -4.47 1.95 -14.18
C LEU A 72 -3.63 0.70 -13.86
N GLY A 73 -4.28 -0.38 -13.45
CA GLY A 73 -3.66 -1.69 -13.28
C GLY A 73 -4.06 -2.39 -11.99
N THR A 74 -3.21 -3.33 -11.57
CA THR A 74 -3.39 -4.10 -10.34
C THR A 74 -2.97 -3.30 -9.12
N CYS A 75 -3.53 -3.64 -7.95
CA CYS A 75 -3.26 -2.95 -6.70
C CYS A 75 -2.01 -3.55 -6.06
N PHE A 76 -0.89 -2.84 -6.10
CA PHE A 76 0.33 -3.15 -5.35
C PHE A 76 0.31 -2.54 -3.95
N SER A 77 1.33 -2.88 -3.16
CA SER A 77 1.43 -2.54 -1.75
C SER A 77 1.37 -1.04 -1.45
N GLY A 78 1.11 -0.70 -0.19
CA GLY A 78 1.02 0.68 0.26
C GLY A 78 0.46 0.83 1.67
N SER A 79 0.02 2.04 2.00
CA SER A 79 -0.29 2.47 3.36
C SER A 79 -1.67 3.11 3.49
N ALA A 80 -2.06 3.46 4.71
CA ALA A 80 -3.31 4.15 5.00
C ALA A 80 -3.05 5.31 5.95
N ILE A 81 -3.84 6.38 5.81
CA ILE A 81 -3.84 7.52 6.74
C ILE A 81 -5.27 7.82 7.20
N ALA A 82 -5.39 8.28 8.45
CA ALA A 82 -6.61 8.91 8.92
C ALA A 82 -6.64 10.38 8.49
N SER A 83 -7.80 10.86 8.06
CA SER A 83 -8.06 12.26 7.77
C SER A 83 -9.44 12.66 8.30
N PRO A 84 -9.75 13.96 8.42
CA PRO A 84 -11.09 14.42 8.80
C PRO A 84 -12.20 13.89 7.88
N GLN A 85 -11.88 13.60 6.62
CA GLN A 85 -12.83 13.09 5.62
C GLN A 85 -13.00 11.56 5.66
N GLY A 86 -12.25 10.87 6.51
CA GLY A 86 -12.21 9.40 6.58
C GLY A 86 -10.81 8.85 6.38
N VAL A 87 -10.70 7.55 6.12
CA VAL A 87 -9.42 6.91 5.84
C VAL A 87 -9.11 6.98 4.35
N LYS A 88 -7.86 7.30 4.03
CA LYS A 88 -7.34 7.26 2.65
C LYS A 88 -6.32 6.13 2.54
N LEU A 89 -6.48 5.30 1.52
CA LEU A 89 -5.56 4.20 1.20
C LEU A 89 -4.65 4.66 0.06
N PHE A 90 -3.35 4.69 0.30
CA PHE A 90 -2.34 4.95 -0.71
C PHE A 90 -1.78 3.63 -1.21
N TYR A 91 -1.81 3.43 -2.52
CA TYR A 91 -1.38 2.18 -3.14
C TYR A 91 -0.63 2.45 -4.44
N THR A 92 0.19 1.50 -4.86
CA THR A 92 0.77 1.54 -6.20
C THR A 92 -0.21 0.89 -7.19
N ALA A 93 -0.57 1.57 -8.26
CA ALA A 93 -1.17 0.90 -9.43
C ALA A 93 -0.05 0.36 -10.32
N HIS A 94 -0.09 -0.94 -10.59
CA HIS A 94 0.90 -1.64 -11.41
C HIS A 94 0.28 -2.13 -12.72
N SER A 95 0.89 -1.72 -13.83
CA SER A 95 0.57 -2.16 -15.18
C SER A 95 1.84 -2.42 -15.99
N LEU A 96 1.68 -2.85 -17.24
CA LEU A 96 2.77 -3.03 -18.18
C LEU A 96 2.70 -1.96 -19.27
N THR A 97 3.85 -1.40 -19.65
CA THR A 97 3.93 -0.55 -20.85
C THR A 97 3.66 -1.40 -22.11
N PRO A 98 3.41 -0.77 -23.29
CA PRO A 98 3.26 -1.52 -24.54
C PRO A 98 4.46 -2.40 -24.91
N GLN A 99 5.64 -2.11 -24.35
CA GLN A 99 6.87 -2.90 -24.53
C GLN A 99 7.03 -4.01 -23.48
N GLY A 100 6.02 -4.24 -22.63
CA GLY A 100 6.02 -5.27 -21.60
C GLY A 100 6.88 -4.96 -20.38
N ARG A 101 7.21 -3.70 -20.12
CA ARG A 101 7.98 -3.28 -18.94
C ARG A 101 7.06 -2.89 -17.80
N ASP A 102 7.49 -3.11 -16.57
CA ASP A 102 6.76 -2.63 -15.39
C ASP A 102 6.53 -1.13 -15.43
N PHE A 103 5.31 -0.73 -15.10
CA PHE A 103 4.90 0.67 -14.95
C PHE A 103 4.11 0.81 -13.66
N GLN A 104 4.61 1.66 -12.77
CA GLN A 104 4.11 1.78 -11.41
C GLN A 104 3.84 3.26 -11.11
N VAL A 105 2.64 3.60 -10.65
CA VAL A 105 2.22 4.97 -10.28
C VAL A 105 1.52 4.94 -8.91
N GLN A 106 1.49 6.06 -8.18
CA GLN A 106 0.89 6.08 -6.84
C GLN A 106 -0.51 6.68 -6.88
N CYS A 107 -1.44 6.00 -6.21
CA CYS A 107 -2.87 6.26 -6.24
C CYS A 107 -3.46 6.36 -4.83
N ILE A 108 -4.65 6.95 -4.74
CA ILE A 108 -5.48 7.03 -3.54
C ILE A 108 -6.79 6.29 -3.77
N ALA A 109 -7.28 5.59 -2.75
CA ALA A 109 -8.68 5.23 -2.62
C ALA A 109 -9.26 5.85 -1.33
N HIS A 110 -10.48 6.38 -1.42
CA HIS A 110 -11.24 6.90 -0.29
C HIS A 110 -12.03 5.78 0.36
N ALA A 111 -11.95 5.66 1.68
CA ALA A 111 -12.78 4.77 2.46
C ALA A 111 -13.88 5.55 3.18
N ASP A 112 -15.06 4.94 3.35
CA ASP A 112 -16.06 5.44 4.29
C ASP A 112 -15.56 5.35 5.75
N GLN A 113 -16.25 6.01 6.68
CA GLN A 113 -15.88 6.05 8.11
C GLN A 113 -15.84 4.65 8.78
N ARG A 114 -16.39 3.62 8.14
CA ARG A 114 -16.37 2.24 8.65
C ARG A 114 -15.35 1.34 7.93
N LEU A 115 -14.69 1.86 6.88
CA LEU A 115 -13.78 1.11 6.01
C LEU A 115 -14.44 -0.17 5.47
N THR A 116 -15.64 0.01 4.92
CA THR A 116 -16.45 -1.03 4.28
C THR A 116 -16.75 -0.75 2.82
N GLN A 117 -16.56 0.50 2.39
CA GLN A 117 -16.72 0.94 1.01
C GLN A 117 -15.50 1.75 0.60
N PHE A 118 -15.00 1.47 -0.60
CA PHE A 118 -13.79 2.08 -1.14
C PHE A 118 -14.06 2.59 -2.55
N ALA A 119 -13.57 3.79 -2.87
CA ALA A 119 -13.67 4.36 -4.21
C ALA A 119 -12.32 4.97 -4.63
N PRO A 120 -11.83 4.70 -5.85
CA PRO A 120 -10.61 5.33 -6.33
C PRO A 120 -10.77 6.85 -6.41
N ASP A 121 -9.72 7.58 -6.10
CA ASP A 121 -9.69 9.03 -6.25
C ASP A 121 -9.77 9.40 -7.75
N PRO A 122 -10.67 10.30 -8.16
CA PRO A 122 -10.78 10.73 -9.56
C PRO A 122 -9.53 11.47 -10.08
N GLY A 123 -8.68 11.97 -9.18
CA GLY A 123 -7.39 12.58 -9.49
C GLY A 123 -6.24 11.58 -9.64
N ASN A 124 -6.50 10.27 -9.60
CA ASN A 124 -5.45 9.26 -9.77
C ASN A 124 -4.83 9.27 -11.19
N PRO A 125 -3.52 8.98 -11.30
CA PRO A 125 -2.56 8.83 -10.21
C PRO A 125 -2.18 10.17 -9.56
N VAL A 126 -2.03 10.19 -8.24
CA VAL A 126 -1.60 11.39 -7.49
C VAL A 126 -0.10 11.63 -7.55
N LEU A 127 0.68 10.60 -7.86
CA LEU A 127 2.11 10.74 -8.16
C LEU A 127 2.48 9.87 -9.37
N GLY A 128 2.75 10.54 -10.48
CA GLY A 128 3.20 9.92 -11.72
C GLY A 128 4.61 9.35 -11.61
N ASN A 129 4.90 8.34 -12.43
CA ASN A 129 6.21 7.72 -12.49
C ASN A 129 7.23 8.64 -13.21
N PRO A 130 8.35 9.03 -12.58
CA PRO A 130 9.33 9.93 -13.19
C PRO A 130 10.31 9.24 -14.16
N GLY A 131 9.96 8.06 -14.70
CA GLY A 131 10.80 7.26 -15.60
C GLY A 131 11.61 6.17 -14.91
N ARG A 132 11.10 5.65 -13.78
CA ARG A 132 11.69 4.60 -12.95
C ARG A 132 11.04 3.25 -13.22
N GLU A 133 11.86 2.21 -13.29
CA GLU A 133 11.40 0.81 -13.38
C GLU A 133 10.79 0.32 -12.06
N VAL A 134 11.38 0.75 -10.93
CA VAL A 134 10.88 0.48 -9.58
C VAL A 134 10.40 1.81 -9.00
N PHE A 135 9.09 1.91 -8.76
CA PHE A 135 8.46 3.11 -8.21
C PHE A 135 7.18 2.71 -7.46
N ARG A 136 7.33 2.21 -6.22
CA ARG A 136 6.19 1.57 -5.52
C ARG A 136 6.25 1.66 -4.00
N ASP A 137 5.21 1.11 -3.39
CA ASP A 137 5.02 0.91 -1.95
C ASP A 137 4.93 2.24 -1.17
N PRO A 138 3.97 3.12 -1.51
CA PRO A 138 3.88 4.44 -0.91
C PRO A 138 3.53 4.34 0.58
N LYS A 139 4.46 4.76 1.45
CA LYS A 139 4.17 5.05 2.85
C LYS A 139 3.94 6.54 3.03
N VAL A 140 2.76 6.91 3.50
CA VAL A 140 2.40 8.31 3.79
C VAL A 140 2.29 8.54 5.29
N ILE A 141 2.90 9.63 5.78
CA ILE A 141 2.81 10.09 7.16
C ILE A 141 2.54 11.59 7.21
N TRP A 142 1.91 12.07 8.28
CA TRP A 142 1.92 13.50 8.62
C TRP A 142 3.20 13.81 9.40
N HIS A 143 3.93 14.83 8.97
CA HIS A 143 5.13 15.27 9.66
C HIS A 143 4.89 16.65 10.29
N GLU A 144 4.74 16.67 11.63
CA GLU A 144 4.39 17.88 12.39
C GLU A 144 5.43 18.99 12.22
N GLY A 145 6.73 18.65 12.23
CA GLY A 145 7.81 19.63 12.16
C GLY A 145 7.83 20.48 10.87
N THR A 146 7.26 19.97 9.77
CA THR A 146 7.13 20.71 8.51
C THR A 146 5.69 21.05 8.15
N ALA A 147 4.72 20.60 8.93
CA ALA A 147 3.28 20.67 8.62
C ALA A 147 2.97 20.19 7.19
N ARG A 148 3.55 19.05 6.80
CA ARG A 148 3.35 18.43 5.48
C ARG A 148 3.10 16.95 5.61
N TRP A 149 2.35 16.42 4.65
CA TRP A 149 2.36 15.00 4.34
C TRP A 149 3.67 14.63 3.68
N ILE A 150 4.28 13.53 4.13
CA ILE A 150 5.49 12.97 3.55
C ILE A 150 5.15 11.60 2.99
N MET A 151 5.42 11.39 1.71
CA MET A 151 5.32 10.10 1.04
C MET A 151 6.72 9.56 0.78
N MET A 152 6.95 8.32 1.20
CA MET A 152 8.13 7.53 0.86
C MET A 152 7.77 6.55 -0.24
N VAL A 153 8.59 6.49 -1.28
CA VAL A 153 8.41 5.57 -2.41
C VAL A 153 9.73 4.87 -2.67
N THR A 154 9.68 3.56 -2.88
CA THR A 154 10.82 2.78 -3.30
C THR A 154 11.22 3.14 -4.73
N GLU A 155 12.48 3.52 -4.92
CA GLU A 155 13.17 3.70 -6.21
C GLU A 155 14.40 2.78 -6.31
N GLY A 156 14.18 1.52 -6.65
CA GLY A 156 15.23 0.51 -6.80
C GLY A 156 15.87 0.15 -5.47
N GLN A 157 17.03 0.72 -5.15
CA GLN A 157 17.71 0.58 -3.86
C GLN A 157 17.83 1.91 -3.13
N SER A 158 16.84 2.76 -3.32
CA SER A 158 16.72 4.02 -2.61
C SER A 158 15.26 4.26 -2.28
N ILE A 159 15.01 5.10 -1.27
CA ILE A 159 13.68 5.56 -0.89
C ILE A 159 13.62 7.05 -1.21
N ALA A 160 12.77 7.43 -2.14
CA ALA A 160 12.50 8.83 -2.46
C ALA A 160 11.46 9.40 -1.48
N PHE A 161 11.66 10.65 -1.07
CA PHE A 161 10.76 11.39 -0.20
C PHE A 161 10.08 12.51 -0.99
N TYR A 162 8.75 12.56 -0.88
CA TYR A 162 7.92 13.59 -1.48
C TYR A 162 7.12 14.31 -0.40
N GLY A 163 6.90 15.61 -0.56
CA GLY A 163 6.12 16.44 0.35
C GLY A 163 4.82 16.94 -0.29
N SER A 164 3.74 16.98 0.47
CA SER A 164 2.45 17.51 0.02
C SER A 164 1.71 18.26 1.12
N SER A 165 0.94 19.27 0.74
CA SER A 165 -0.04 19.93 1.62
C SER A 165 -1.46 19.42 1.43
N ASP A 166 -1.76 18.77 0.30
CA ASP A 166 -3.14 18.44 -0.12
C ASP A 166 -3.35 16.97 -0.51
N LEU A 167 -2.31 16.14 -0.42
CA LEU A 167 -2.24 14.72 -0.80
C LEU A 167 -2.30 14.43 -2.31
N HIS A 168 -2.41 15.46 -3.16
CA HIS A 168 -2.55 15.31 -4.61
C HIS A 168 -1.35 15.89 -5.37
N ARG A 169 -0.75 16.95 -4.82
CA ARG A 169 0.46 17.58 -5.37
C ARG A 169 1.64 17.21 -4.51
N TRP A 170 2.61 16.54 -5.11
CA TRP A 170 3.76 15.98 -4.42
C TRP A 170 5.04 16.57 -5.00
N ASP A 171 5.79 17.30 -4.16
CA ASP A 171 7.10 17.83 -4.50
C ASP A 171 8.18 16.85 -4.08
N TYR A 172 9.10 16.48 -4.98
CA TYR A 172 10.29 15.71 -4.59
C TYR A 172 11.14 16.52 -3.60
N LEU A 173 11.54 15.88 -2.49
CA LEU A 173 12.33 16.51 -1.43
C LEU A 173 13.76 15.98 -1.42
N SER A 174 13.92 14.67 -1.32
CA SER A 174 15.22 14.02 -1.12
C SER A 174 15.14 12.51 -1.41
N SER A 175 16.27 11.83 -1.28
CA SER A 175 16.36 10.37 -1.39
C SER A 175 17.30 9.83 -0.32
N PHE A 176 16.96 8.65 0.21
CA PHE A 176 17.78 7.87 1.12
C PHE A 176 18.25 6.60 0.43
N GLY A 177 19.53 6.27 0.55
CA GLY A 177 20.09 5.01 0.07
C GLY A 177 21.55 5.15 -0.38
N VAL A 178 21.88 6.16 -1.19
CA VAL A 178 23.27 6.35 -1.62
C VAL A 178 24.18 6.61 -0.39
N GLY A 179 25.10 5.69 -0.13
CA GLY A 179 26.00 5.75 1.02
C GLY A 179 25.38 5.33 2.37
N HIS A 180 24.15 4.82 2.37
CA HIS A 180 23.40 4.44 3.57
C HIS A 180 22.66 3.11 3.40
N GLY A 181 22.58 2.30 4.46
CA GLY A 181 21.89 1.00 4.41
C GLY A 181 22.68 -0.08 3.67
N GLN A 182 22.08 -1.27 3.56
CA GLN A 182 22.70 -2.43 2.93
C GLN A 182 22.18 -2.60 1.49
N HIS A 183 23.11 -2.55 0.53
CA HIS A 183 22.81 -2.76 -0.89
C HIS A 183 23.09 -4.21 -1.31
N GLY A 184 22.25 -4.74 -2.19
CA GLY A 184 22.33 -6.12 -2.67
C GLY A 184 22.12 -6.23 -4.19
N LYS A 185 21.70 -7.41 -4.65
CA LYS A 185 21.29 -7.61 -6.05
C LYS A 185 19.78 -7.39 -6.27
N GLY A 186 19.00 -7.42 -5.19
CA GLY A 186 17.56 -7.18 -5.20
C GLY A 186 17.21 -5.72 -5.01
N VAL A 187 15.95 -5.41 -5.24
CA VAL A 187 15.33 -4.12 -4.95
C VAL A 187 15.03 -4.00 -3.46
N TRP A 188 15.04 -2.78 -2.93
CA TRP A 188 14.37 -2.48 -1.66
C TRP A 188 12.87 -2.44 -1.91
N GLU A 189 12.06 -2.69 -0.88
CA GLU A 189 10.59 -2.68 -0.95
C GLU A 189 10.02 -2.29 0.41
N CYS A 190 8.73 -1.93 0.45
CA CYS A 190 7.96 -1.70 1.68
C CYS A 190 8.63 -0.75 2.70
N PRO A 191 8.94 0.52 2.33
CA PRO A 191 9.49 1.48 3.27
C PRO A 191 8.48 1.83 4.37
N ASP A 192 8.98 2.03 5.59
CA ASP A 192 8.22 2.67 6.67
C ASP A 192 9.10 3.68 7.43
N LEU A 193 8.48 4.71 8.01
CA LEU A 193 9.11 5.69 8.88
C LEU A 193 8.17 6.02 10.03
N LEU A 194 8.71 5.91 11.23
CA LEU A 194 8.01 6.16 12.48
C LEU A 194 8.97 6.80 13.48
N GLU A 195 8.43 7.71 14.29
CA GLU A 195 9.10 8.23 15.49
C GLU A 195 8.84 7.25 16.64
N LEU A 196 9.89 6.92 17.41
CA LEU A 196 9.86 5.91 18.48
C LEU A 196 10.09 6.53 19.86
#